data_AF-A0AAJ0N5W5-F1
#
_entry.id   AF-A0AAJ0N5W5-F1
#
_cell.length_a   1.000
_cell.length_b   1.000
_cell.length_c   1.000
_cell.angle_alpha   90.00
_cell.angle_beta   90.00
_cell.angle_gamma   90.00
#
_symmetry.space_group_name_H-M   'P 1'
#
loop_
_entity.id
_entity.type
_entity.pdbx_description
1 polymer ?
#
loop_
_entity_poly.entity_id
_entity_poly.type
_entity_poly.pdbx_seq_one_letter_code
_entity_poly.pdbx_strand_id
1 'polypeptide(L)'
;MSRDPSVIDVQAEIAHWQARHAQGNLGAGKFSELSPVVKMACDIYLQAPRSSDQERLRLFRDRLEHHFISSSTQSNYEQLATDCWQRLGARNS
;
A
#
# COMPACT_ATOMS: atom_id res chain seq x y z
N MET A 1 -19.22 -14.67 11.57
CA MET A 1 -17.77 -14.55 11.36
C MET A 1 -17.35 -13.16 11.80
N SER A 2 -16.86 -13.05 13.02
CA SER A 2 -16.41 -11.79 13.62
C SER A 2 -15.17 -11.33 12.86
N ARG A 3 -15.31 -10.31 12.01
CA ARG A 3 -14.15 -9.60 11.45
C ARG A 3 -13.56 -8.81 12.61
N ASP A 4 -12.49 -9.32 13.19
CA ASP A 4 -11.69 -8.54 14.13
C ASP A 4 -11.29 -7.24 13.41
N PRO A 5 -11.78 -6.06 13.85
CA PRO A 5 -11.45 -4.79 13.22
C PRO A 5 -9.96 -4.43 13.37
N SER A 6 -9.26 -5.18 14.23
CA SER A 6 -7.86 -5.04 14.60
C SER A 6 -6.89 -5.67 13.59
N VAL A 7 -7.39 -6.50 12.65
CA VAL A 7 -6.57 -7.10 11.58
C VAL A 7 -6.81 -6.30 10.31
N ILE A 8 -5.75 -5.70 9.78
CA ILE A 8 -5.79 -5.01 8.48
C ILE A 8 -6.25 -6.00 7.43
N ASP A 9 -7.44 -5.77 6.87
CA ASP A 9 -7.97 -6.56 5.76
C ASP A 9 -7.26 -6.12 4.46
N VAL A 10 -6.10 -6.74 4.23
CA VAL A 10 -5.29 -6.51 3.04
C VAL A 10 -6.09 -6.79 1.76
N GLN A 11 -7.03 -7.74 1.79
CA GLN A 11 -7.88 -8.02 0.62
C GLN A 11 -8.88 -6.89 0.36
N ALA A 12 -9.46 -6.31 1.41
CA ALA A 12 -10.34 -5.15 1.27
C ALA A 12 -9.60 -3.92 0.70
N GLU A 13 -8.36 -3.67 1.12
CA GLU A 13 -7.56 -2.59 0.55
C GLU A 13 -7.18 -2.89 -0.91
N ILE A 14 -6.75 -4.10 -1.23
CA ILE A 14 -6.47 -4.50 -2.62
C ILE A 14 -7.72 -4.30 -3.50
N ALA A 15 -8.90 -4.73 -3.05
CA ALA A 15 -10.14 -4.57 -3.80
C ALA A 15 -10.51 -3.09 -4.00
N HIS A 16 -10.27 -2.24 -2.99
CA HIS A 16 -10.49 -0.80 -3.10
C HIS A 16 -9.58 -0.16 -4.15
N TRP A 17 -8.29 -0.47 -4.10
CA TRP A 17 -7.31 0.06 -5.05
C TRP A 17 -7.51 -0.50 -6.46
N GLN A 18 -7.98 -1.75 -6.57
CA GLN A 18 -8.39 -2.35 -7.84
C GLN A 18 -9.56 -1.59 -8.46
N ALA A 19 -10.59 -1.27 -7.68
CA ALA A 19 -11.73 -0.48 -8.16
C ALA A 19 -11.30 0.93 -8.59
N ARG A 20 -10.41 1.58 -7.83
CA ARG A 20 -9.88 2.91 -8.14
C ARG A 20 -8.98 2.92 -9.38
N HIS A 21 -8.24 1.83 -9.60
CA HIS A 21 -7.47 1.60 -10.82
C HIS A 21 -8.39 1.35 -12.04
N ALA A 22 -9.45 0.56 -11.86
CA ALA A 22 -10.45 0.33 -12.92
C ALA A 22 -11.16 1.63 -13.36
N GLN A 23 -11.21 2.64 -12.48
CA GLN A 23 -11.69 3.99 -12.79
C GLN A 23 -10.66 4.87 -13.53
N GLY A 24 -9.45 4.37 -13.79
CA GLY A 24 -8.39 5.11 -14.49
C GLY A 24 -7.59 6.08 -13.62
N ASN A 25 -7.83 6.12 -12.30
CA ASN A 25 -7.24 7.11 -11.39
C ASN A 25 -5.81 6.78 -10.91
N LEU A 26 -5.27 5.62 -11.27
CA LEU A 26 -3.95 5.14 -10.80
C LEU A 26 -2.88 5.00 -11.90
N GLY A 27 -3.19 5.42 -13.13
CA GLY A 27 -2.28 5.32 -14.29
C GLY A 27 -2.52 4.09 -15.16
N ALA A 28 -1.87 4.04 -16.32
CA ALA A 28 -2.09 3.04 -17.37
C ALA A 28 -1.33 1.70 -17.16
N GLY A 29 -1.14 1.27 -15.91
CA GLY A 29 -0.43 0.04 -15.55
C GLY A 29 -1.36 -1.17 -15.43
N LYS A 30 -0.79 -2.36 -15.18
CA LYS A 30 -1.62 -3.53 -14.79
C LYS A 30 -1.78 -3.53 -13.28
N PHE A 31 -3.01 -3.76 -12.79
CA PHE A 31 -3.22 -3.89 -11.34
C PHE A 31 -2.42 -5.03 -10.69
N SER A 32 -2.01 -6.03 -11.47
CA SER A 32 -1.08 -7.09 -11.03
C SER A 32 0.25 -6.54 -10.49
N GLU A 33 0.67 -5.35 -10.93
CA GLU A 33 1.87 -4.65 -10.44
C GLU A 33 1.58 -3.87 -9.15
N LEU A 34 0.34 -3.39 -8.97
CA LEU A 34 -0.09 -2.65 -7.78
C LEU A 34 -0.46 -3.56 -6.61
N SER A 35 -0.96 -4.77 -6.86
CA SER A 35 -1.31 -5.73 -5.82
C SER A 35 -0.16 -6.04 -4.84
N PRO A 36 1.08 -6.34 -5.28
CA PRO A 36 2.19 -6.54 -4.36
C PRO A 36 2.58 -5.26 -3.61
N VAL A 37 2.41 -4.09 -4.24
CA VAL A 37 2.68 -2.78 -3.63
C VAL A 37 1.74 -2.50 -2.45
N VAL A 38 0.43 -2.69 -2.62
CA VAL A 38 -0.56 -2.56 -1.54
C VAL A 38 -0.29 -3.56 -0.41
N LYS A 39 0.06 -4.80 -0.77
CA LYS A 39 0.40 -5.84 0.21
C LYS A 39 1.65 -5.47 1.01
N MET A 40 2.70 -4.96 0.36
CA MET A 40 3.91 -4.48 1.02
C MET A 40 3.63 -3.32 1.96
N ALA A 41 2.79 -2.35 1.55
CA ALA A 41 2.41 -1.24 2.41
C ALA A 41 1.70 -1.73 3.69
N CYS A 42 0.72 -2.63 3.55
CA CYS A 42 0.03 -3.22 4.71
C CYS A 42 0.98 -4.02 5.61
N ASP A 43 1.85 -4.84 5.01
CA ASP A 43 2.82 -5.65 5.72
C ASP A 43 3.82 -4.78 6.52
N ILE A 44 4.35 -3.70 5.94
CA ILE A 44 5.22 -2.75 6.64
C ILE A 44 4.50 -2.06 7.80
N TYR A 45 3.23 -1.70 7.62
CA TYR A 45 2.43 -1.12 8.71
C TYR A 45 2.24 -2.10 9.87
N LEU A 46 2.00 -3.38 9.56
CA LEU A 46 1.86 -4.45 10.55
C LEU A 46 3.20 -4.79 11.23
N GLN A 47 4.30 -4.78 10.50
CA GLN A 47 5.64 -5.01 11.03
C GLN A 47 6.11 -3.86 11.94
N ALA A 48 5.70 -2.64 11.61
CA ALA A 48 6.18 -1.43 12.27
C ALA A 48 5.03 -0.47 12.64
N PRO A 49 4.12 -0.87 13.55
CA PRO A 49 2.93 -0.08 13.89
C PRO A 49 3.26 1.21 14.64
N ARG A 50 4.45 1.28 15.26
CA ARG A 50 4.94 2.48 15.97
C ARG A 50 5.99 3.28 15.19
N SER A 51 6.44 2.79 14.03
CA SER A 51 7.43 3.52 13.24
C SER A 51 6.81 4.74 12.58
N SER A 52 7.66 5.75 12.39
CA SER A 52 7.29 6.94 11.64
C SER A 52 6.98 6.60 10.18
N ASP A 53 6.17 7.42 9.53
CA ASP A 53 5.87 7.24 8.11
C ASP A 53 7.14 7.29 7.25
N GLN A 54 8.17 8.05 7.66
CA GLN A 54 9.47 8.08 6.99
C GLN A 54 10.23 6.75 7.06
N GLU A 55 10.23 6.07 8.21
CA GLU A 55 10.85 4.74 8.33
C GLU A 55 10.10 3.70 7.50
N ARG A 56 8.77 3.74 7.53
CA ARG A 56 7.94 2.86 6.69
C ARG A 56 8.21 3.10 5.21
N LEU A 57 8.33 4.36 4.79
CA LEU A 57 8.60 4.74 3.40
C LEU A 57 10.00 4.32 2.97
N ARG A 58 11.00 4.36 3.87
CA ARG A 58 12.34 3.80 3.59
C ARG A 58 12.30 2.29 3.36
N LEU A 59 11.67 1.54 4.27
CA LEU A 59 11.51 0.08 4.12
C LEU A 59 10.74 -0.27 2.84
N PHE A 60 9.75 0.54 2.51
CA PHE A 60 8.93 0.37 1.32
C PHE A 60 9.72 0.64 0.05
N ARG A 61 10.51 1.73 -0.01
CA ARG A 61 11.43 2.04 -1.11
C ARG A 61 12.43 0.92 -1.35
N ASP A 62 13.07 0.43 -0.29
CA ASP A 62 14.04 -0.65 -0.38
C ASP A 62 13.42 -1.92 -0.99
N ARG A 63 12.22 -2.32 -0.54
CA ARG A 63 11.49 -3.45 -1.13
C ARG A 63 11.02 -3.17 -2.57
N LEU A 64 10.62 -1.94 -2.85
CA LEU A 64 10.21 -1.50 -4.19
C LEU A 64 11.36 -1.60 -5.17
N GLU A 65 12.56 -1.14 -4.82
CA GLU A 65 13.76 -1.25 -5.66
C GLU A 65 14.11 -2.72 -5.95
N HIS A 66 13.93 -3.60 -4.97
CA HIS A 66 14.14 -5.04 -5.16
C HIS A 66 13.09 -5.71 -6.07
N HIS A 67 11.85 -5.19 -6.09
CA HIS A 67 10.74 -5.77 -6.88
C HIS A 67 10.53 -5.10 -8.24
N PHE A 68 10.87 -3.82 -8.38
CA PHE A 68 10.60 -2.98 -9.54
C PHE A 68 11.81 -2.12 -9.89
N ILE A 69 12.37 -2.34 -11.07
CA ILE A 69 13.59 -1.68 -11.56
C ILE A 69 13.28 -0.27 -12.13
N SER A 70 12.00 0.05 -12.38
CA SER A 70 11.62 1.29 -13.07
C SER A 70 11.24 2.42 -12.11
N SER A 71 12.09 3.45 -12.09
CA SER A 71 11.91 4.67 -11.27
C SER A 71 10.75 5.56 -11.72
N SER A 72 10.27 5.45 -12.95
CA SER A 72 9.17 6.29 -13.46
C SER A 72 7.84 6.02 -12.77
N THR A 73 7.67 4.83 -12.20
CA THR A 73 6.44 4.42 -11.49
C THR A 73 6.60 4.45 -9.97
N GLN A 74 7.83 4.60 -9.45
CA GLN A 74 8.12 4.62 -8.01
C GLN A 74 7.35 5.71 -7.29
N SER A 75 7.29 6.93 -7.84
CA SER A 75 6.57 8.04 -7.20
C SER A 75 5.08 7.74 -7.03
N ASN A 76 4.47 7.07 -8.01
CA ASN A 76 3.06 6.69 -7.96
C ASN A 76 2.81 5.59 -6.89
N TYR A 77 3.75 4.66 -6.73
CA TYR A 77 3.68 3.60 -5.72
C TYR A 77 3.91 4.10 -4.30
N GLU A 78 4.81 5.07 -4.10
CA GLU A 78 5.03 5.73 -2.82
C GLU A 78 3.80 6.51 -2.36
N GLN A 79 3.14 7.22 -3.28
CA GLN A 79 1.87 7.89 -3.01
C GLN A 79 0.81 6.87 -2.60
N LEU A 80 0.68 5.76 -3.34
CA LEU A 80 -0.26 4.69 -3.02
C LEU A 80 -0.04 4.10 -1.61
N ALA A 81 1.20 3.84 -1.23
CA ALA A 81 1.52 3.30 0.09
C ALA A 81 1.25 4.32 1.22
N THR A 82 1.58 5.59 0.98
CA THR A 82 1.29 6.66 1.92
C THR A 82 -0.22 6.80 2.14
N ASP A 83 -1.00 6.79 1.06
CA ASP A 83 -2.47 6.82 1.12
C ASP A 83 -3.03 5.59 1.87
N CYS A 84 -2.44 4.40 1.67
CA CYS A 84 -2.80 3.22 2.45
C CYS A 84 -2.59 3.47 3.95
N TRP A 85 -1.40 3.94 4.36
CA TRP A 85 -1.11 4.15 5.78
C TRP A 85 -1.97 5.23 6.42
N GLN A 86 -2.23 6.33 5.71
CA GLN A 86 -3.14 7.38 6.15
C GLN A 86 -4.54 6.82 6.41
N ARG A 87 -5.04 5.98 5.51
CA ARG A 87 -6.35 5.34 5.66
C ARG A 87 -6.40 4.33 6.80
N LEU A 88 -5.34 3.55 6.96
CA LEU A 88 -5.21 2.57 8.05
C LEU A 88 -5.12 3.27 9.41
N GLY A 89 -4.36 4.37 9.51
CA GLY A 89 -4.30 5.21 10.70
C GLY A 89 -5.65 5.87 11.02
N ALA A 90 -6.34 6.42 10.01
CA ALA A 90 -7.64 7.05 10.19
C ALA A 90 -8.74 6.07 10.63
N ARG A 91 -8.67 4.79 10.23
CA ARG A 91 -9.59 3.73 10.70
C ARG A 91 -9.34 3.31 12.16
N ASN A 92 -8.16 3.60 12.70
CA ASN A 92 -7.72 3.24 14.05
C ASN A 92 -7.78 4.42 15.04
N SER A 93 -8.31 5.58 14.63
CA SER A 93 -8.43 6.81 15.42
C SER A 93 -9.83 6.98 16.02
#